data_AF-M5G3X8-F1
#
_entry.id   AF-M5G3X8-F1
#
_cell.length_a   1.000
_cell.length_b   1.000
_cell.length_c   1.000
_cell.angle_alpha   90.00
_cell.angle_beta   90.00
_cell.angle_gamma   90.00
#
_symmetry.space_group_name_H-M   'P 1'
#
loop_
_entity.id
_entity.type
_entity.pdbx_description
1 polymer ?
#
loop_
_entity_poly.entity_id
_entity_poly.type
_entity_poly.pdbx_seq_one_letter_code
_entity_poly.pdbx_strand_id
1 'polypeptide(L)'
;MVSNVLRQVVKAIPKACDTGPISKVLCLWHYDLSSGNILSATRGPDAGKIISVIDWDGAIVNPIWCVVRWPNFIAVQAGRRYRSEADTKRYQVILRNELLRLDTEGLLRTSFQQKYELSRELLEVVTQPWNATFERQEWLDKWN
;
A
#
# COMPACT_ATOMS: atom_id res chain seq x y z
N MET A 1 -29.96 -3.31 -0.83
CA MET A 1 -29.31 -3.10 0.48
C MET A 1 -27.86 -2.60 0.36
N VAL A 2 -27.08 -3.05 -0.64
CA VAL A 2 -25.69 -2.61 -0.94
C VAL A 2 -25.52 -1.08 -1.21
N SER A 3 -26.61 -0.36 -1.54
CA SER A 3 -26.56 1.03 -2.01
C SER A 3 -26.36 2.12 -0.93
N ASN A 4 -26.76 1.92 0.32
CA ASN A 4 -26.69 2.99 1.33
C ASN A 4 -25.32 3.08 1.98
N VAL A 5 -24.73 1.92 2.25
CA VAL A 5 -23.39 1.75 2.78
C VAL A 5 -22.34 2.35 1.84
N LEU A 6 -22.34 1.94 0.55
CA LEU A 6 -21.43 2.49 -0.45
C LEU A 6 -21.59 4.02 -0.61
N ARG A 7 -22.83 4.54 -0.52
CA ARG A 7 -23.07 6.00 -0.53
C ARG A 7 -22.48 6.72 0.68
N GLN A 8 -22.59 6.15 1.88
CA GLN A 8 -22.04 6.75 3.09
C GLN A 8 -20.52 6.78 3.03
N VAL A 9 -19.92 5.67 2.63
CA VAL A 9 -18.48 5.55 2.42
C VAL A 9 -17.99 6.54 1.35
N VAL A 10 -18.64 6.59 0.18
CA VAL A 10 -18.31 7.55 -0.89
C VAL A 10 -18.43 9.01 -0.44
N LYS A 11 -19.38 9.35 0.43
CA LYS A 11 -19.51 10.69 1.00
C LYS A 11 -18.40 11.03 2.02
N ALA A 12 -17.81 10.02 2.66
CA ALA A 12 -16.69 10.19 3.58
C ALA A 12 -15.35 10.35 2.85
N ILE A 13 -15.19 9.78 1.65
CA ILE A 13 -13.96 9.81 0.84
C ILE A 13 -13.35 11.22 0.71
N PRO A 14 -14.08 12.28 0.30
CA PRO A 14 -13.47 13.62 0.16
C PRO A 14 -12.89 14.16 1.47
N LYS A 15 -13.52 13.86 2.61
CA LYS A 15 -13.07 14.31 3.93
C LYS A 15 -11.94 13.44 4.50
N ALA A 16 -11.91 12.15 4.16
CA ALA A 16 -10.87 11.23 4.59
C ALA A 16 -9.60 11.29 3.71
N CYS A 17 -9.73 11.77 2.47
CA CYS A 17 -8.65 11.82 1.49
C CYS A 17 -8.05 13.20 1.30
N ASP A 18 -8.68 14.30 1.74
CA ASP A 18 -8.03 15.61 1.82
C ASP A 18 -7.21 15.75 3.10
N THR A 19 -6.01 15.17 3.05
CA THR A 19 -5.07 15.18 4.18
C THR A 19 -4.04 16.33 4.09
N GLY A 20 -4.40 17.40 3.38
CA GLY A 20 -3.56 18.57 3.17
C GLY A 20 -2.60 18.43 1.98
N PRO A 21 -1.49 19.21 1.95
CA PRO A 21 -0.61 19.33 0.78
C PRO A 21 -0.09 18.01 0.23
N ILE A 22 0.12 17.01 1.09
CA ILE A 22 0.63 15.70 0.69
C ILE A 22 -0.36 14.91 -0.18
N SER A 23 -1.65 15.22 -0.11
CA SER A 23 -2.68 14.60 -0.95
C SER A 23 -2.59 15.05 -2.41
N LYS A 24 -1.87 16.14 -2.67
CA LYS A 24 -1.66 16.70 -4.01
C LYS A 24 -0.41 16.12 -4.69
N VAL A 25 0.42 15.39 -3.95
CA VAL A 25 1.57 14.70 -4.52
C VAL A 25 1.10 13.34 -5.03
N LEU A 26 0.94 13.25 -6.34
CA LEU A 26 0.43 12.07 -7.02
C LEU A 26 1.57 11.19 -7.53
N CYS A 27 1.45 9.89 -7.30
CA CYS A 27 2.40 8.88 -7.73
C CYS A 27 1.70 7.85 -8.61
N LEU A 28 2.36 7.46 -9.71
CA LEU A 28 1.97 6.26 -10.43
C LEU A 28 2.31 5.04 -9.56
N TRP A 29 1.32 4.18 -9.34
CA TRP A 29 1.43 3.01 -8.48
C TRP A 29 1.02 1.75 -9.21
N HIS A 30 1.80 0.70 -8.98
CA HIS A 30 1.52 -0.64 -9.45
C HIS A 30 0.62 -1.35 -8.43
N TYR A 31 -0.69 -1.42 -8.71
CA TYR A 31 -1.68 -1.90 -7.74
C TYR A 31 -1.39 -3.33 -7.25
N ASP A 32 -0.97 -4.21 -8.15
CA ASP A 32 -0.59 -5.60 -7.83
C ASP A 32 0.93 -5.80 -7.78
N LEU A 33 1.65 -4.97 -7.01
CA LEU A 33 3.10 -5.12 -6.86
C LEU A 33 3.45 -6.35 -5.98
N SER A 34 3.39 -7.54 -6.57
CA SER A 34 3.76 -8.80 -5.94
C SER A 34 5.13 -9.28 -6.41
N SER A 35 5.71 -10.29 -5.75
CA SER A 35 6.97 -10.90 -6.18
C SER A 35 6.89 -11.54 -7.57
N GLY A 36 5.69 -11.88 -8.05
CA GLY A 36 5.48 -12.41 -9.42
C GLY A 36 5.69 -11.34 -10.49
N ASN A 37 5.47 -10.07 -10.14
CA ASN A 37 5.55 -8.93 -11.05
C ASN A 37 6.90 -8.19 -10.97
N ILE A 38 7.86 -8.73 -10.22
CA ILE A 38 9.22 -8.19 -10.06
C ILE A 38 10.23 -9.15 -10.69
N LEU A 39 10.90 -8.70 -11.75
CA LEU A 39 12.00 -9.43 -12.36
C LEU A 39 13.31 -9.04 -11.70
N SER A 40 14.09 -10.05 -11.30
CA SER A 40 15.42 -9.86 -10.72
C SER A 40 16.49 -10.57 -11.54
N ALA A 41 17.68 -9.98 -11.62
CA ALA A 41 18.82 -10.63 -12.23
C ALA A 41 19.25 -11.83 -11.37
N THR A 42 19.39 -13.00 -11.99
CA THR A 42 19.71 -14.26 -11.27
C THR A 42 21.18 -14.67 -11.38
N ARG A 43 21.95 -14.03 -12.27
CA ARG A 43 23.35 -14.37 -12.57
C ARG A 43 24.16 -13.12 -12.91
N GLY A 44 25.47 -13.23 -12.81
CA GLY A 44 26.41 -12.16 -13.19
C GLY A 44 26.59 -11.09 -12.09
N PRO A 45 27.29 -9.98 -12.41
CA PRO A 45 27.64 -8.94 -11.44
C PRO A 45 26.42 -8.20 -10.86
N ASP A 46 25.26 -8.30 -11.52
CA ASP A 46 24.01 -7.68 -11.10
C ASP A 46 23.06 -8.64 -10.39
N ALA A 47 23.48 -9.88 -10.10
CA ALA A 47 22.65 -10.86 -9.40
C ALA A 47 22.04 -10.29 -8.11
N GLY A 48 20.72 -10.43 -7.97
CA GLY A 48 19.92 -9.89 -6.87
C GLY A 48 19.35 -8.48 -7.10
N LYS A 49 19.75 -7.77 -8.17
CA LYS A 49 19.14 -6.48 -8.51
C LYS A 49 17.78 -6.67 -9.19
N ILE A 50 16.84 -5.77 -8.89
CA ILE A 50 15.59 -5.64 -9.65
C ILE A 50 15.92 -5.06 -11.02
N ILE A 51 15.50 -5.75 -12.08
CA ILE A 51 15.75 -5.35 -13.47
C ILE A 51 14.50 -4.83 -14.17
N SER A 52 13.31 -5.25 -13.72
CA SER A 52 12.05 -4.77 -14.29
C SER A 52 10.88 -5.00 -13.32
N VAL A 53 9.86 -4.16 -13.45
CA VAL A 53 8.50 -4.40 -12.93
C VAL A 53 7.58 -4.56 -14.12
N ILE A 54 6.79 -5.63 -14.15
CA ILE A 54 5.91 -6.02 -15.26
C ILE A 54 4.45 -6.10 -14.80
N ASP A 55 3.53 -6.31 -15.75
CA ASP A 55 2.10 -6.49 -15.47
C ASP A 55 1.44 -5.23 -14.86
N TRP A 56 1.59 -4.11 -15.56
CA TRP A 56 1.04 -2.81 -15.17
C TRP A 56 -0.48 -2.69 -15.38
N ASP A 57 -1.17 -3.79 -15.66
CA ASP A 57 -2.63 -3.77 -15.77
C ASP A 57 -3.23 -3.42 -14.40
N GLY A 58 -4.07 -2.36 -14.39
CA GLY A 58 -4.59 -1.80 -13.15
C GLY A 58 -3.65 -0.82 -12.43
N ALA A 59 -2.59 -0.34 -13.09
CA ALA A 59 -1.82 0.80 -12.58
C ALA A 59 -2.73 2.00 -12.31
N ILE A 60 -2.48 2.67 -11.19
CA ILE A 60 -3.33 3.75 -10.67
C ILE A 60 -2.47 4.94 -10.27
N VAL A 61 -3.00 6.15 -10.45
CA VAL A 61 -2.41 7.36 -9.87
C VAL A 61 -3.05 7.61 -8.52
N ASN A 62 -2.25 7.54 -7.46
CA ASN A 62 -2.70 7.74 -6.09
C ASN A 62 -1.86 8.80 -5.37
N PRO A 63 -2.41 9.49 -4.36
CA PRO A 63 -1.61 10.29 -3.45
C PRO A 63 -0.46 9.47 -2.84
N ILE A 64 0.70 10.09 -2.65
CA ILE A 64 1.91 9.42 -2.16
C ILE A 64 1.71 8.74 -0.80
N TRP A 65 0.86 9.31 0.07
CA TRP A 65 0.53 8.73 1.37
C TRP A 65 -0.23 7.40 1.25
N CYS A 66 -0.87 7.10 0.13
CA CYS A 66 -1.49 5.80 -0.14
C CYS A 66 -0.45 4.73 -0.48
N VAL A 67 0.65 5.14 -1.11
CA VAL A 67 1.70 4.27 -1.66
C VAL A 67 2.74 3.93 -0.59
N VAL A 68 3.14 4.92 0.20
CA VAL A 68 4.22 4.80 1.18
C VAL A 68 3.65 4.23 2.49
N ARG A 69 3.73 2.90 2.63
CA ARG A 69 3.19 2.14 3.77
C ARG A 69 3.98 0.86 4.03
N TRP A 70 3.64 0.13 5.08
CA TRP A 70 4.20 -1.21 5.33
C TRP A 70 3.74 -2.20 4.24
N PRO A 71 4.66 -2.81 3.47
CA PRO A 71 4.29 -3.84 2.52
C PRO A 71 3.91 -5.13 3.24
N ASN A 72 2.85 -5.79 2.78
CA ASN A 72 2.35 -7.04 3.37
C ASN A 72 3.42 -8.15 3.37
N PHE A 73 4.33 -8.15 2.39
CA PHE A 73 5.39 -9.17 2.28
C PHE A 73 6.46 -9.10 3.39
N ILE A 74 6.46 -8.04 4.20
CA ILE A 74 7.34 -7.92 5.38
C ILE A 74 6.93 -8.92 6.46
N ALA A 75 5.63 -9.14 6.66
CA ALA A 75 5.12 -10.09 7.65
C ALA A 75 4.75 -11.45 7.01
N VAL A 76 4.47 -11.47 5.71
CA VAL A 76 3.91 -12.65 5.02
C VAL A 76 4.82 -13.08 3.87
N GLN A 77 5.21 -14.35 3.84
CA GLN A 77 5.92 -14.97 2.73
C GLN A 77 4.93 -15.46 1.66
N ALA A 78 5.42 -15.71 0.44
CA ALA A 78 4.69 -16.45 -0.60
C ALA A 78 4.02 -17.71 0.00
N GLY A 79 2.75 -17.93 -0.34
CA GLY A 79 1.92 -18.99 0.25
C GLY A 79 1.24 -18.64 1.58
N ARG A 80 1.13 -17.35 1.93
CA ARG A 80 0.46 -16.83 3.15
C ARG A 80 1.07 -17.33 4.47
N ARG A 81 2.33 -17.77 4.45
CA ARG A 81 3.05 -18.18 5.66
C ARG A 81 3.63 -16.96 6.37
N TYR A 82 3.30 -16.77 7.64
CA TYR A 82 3.89 -15.69 8.43
C TYR A 82 5.39 -15.90 8.64
N ARG A 83 6.16 -14.81 8.52
CA ARG A 83 7.59 -14.79 8.84
C ARG A 83 7.79 -14.83 10.35
N SER A 84 9.00 -15.20 10.76
CA SER A 84 9.40 -15.08 12.17
C SER A 84 9.37 -13.62 12.61
N GLU A 85 9.20 -13.37 13.91
CA GLU A 85 9.25 -12.01 14.46
C GLU A 85 10.62 -11.36 14.20
N ALA A 86 11.70 -12.14 14.28
CA ALA A 86 13.05 -11.68 14.01
C ALA A 86 13.23 -11.21 12.55
N ASP A 87 12.74 -11.99 11.58
CA ASP A 87 12.79 -11.61 10.17
C ASP A 87 11.92 -10.39 9.87
N THR A 88 10.72 -10.36 10.45
CA THR A 88 9.81 -9.23 10.30
C THR A 88 10.47 -7.94 10.78
N LYS A 89 11.06 -7.94 11.98
CA LYS A 89 11.83 -6.81 12.52
C LYS A 89 13.00 -6.43 11.61
N ARG A 90 13.74 -7.41 11.09
CA ARG A 90 14.86 -7.18 10.17
C ARG A 90 14.40 -6.45 8.90
N TYR A 91 13.33 -6.90 8.26
CA TYR A 91 12.81 -6.25 7.05
C TYR A 91 12.21 -4.87 7.33
N GLN A 92 11.57 -4.68 8.48
CA GLN A 92 11.10 -3.36 8.89
C GLN A 92 12.24 -2.35 9.06
N VAL A 93 13.37 -2.77 9.63
CA VAL A 93 14.57 -1.94 9.75
C VAL A 93 15.14 -1.58 8.38
N ILE A 94 15.23 -2.55 7.46
CA ILE A 94 15.70 -2.32 6.10
C ILE A 94 14.81 -1.29 5.39
N LEU A 95 13.48 -1.46 5.44
CA LEU A 95 12.56 -0.52 4.80
C LEU A 95 12.71 0.90 5.38
N ARG A 96 12.79 1.03 6.71
CA ARG A 96 12.98 2.33 7.35
C ARG A 96 14.28 3.01 6.91
N ASN A 97 15.37 2.26 6.85
CA ASN A 97 16.66 2.80 6.42
C ASN A 97 16.62 3.23 4.94
N GLU A 98 15.98 2.44 4.07
CA GLU A 98 15.82 2.82 2.66
C GLU A 98 14.90 4.04 2.49
N LEU A 99 13.80 4.12 3.25
CA LEU A 99 12.97 5.32 3.28
C LEU A 99 13.79 6.54 3.69
N LEU A 100 14.58 6.45 4.76
CA LEU A 100 15.45 7.55 5.19
C LEU A 100 16.49 7.93 4.13
N ARG A 101 17.08 6.95 3.45
CA ARG A 101 18.07 7.16 2.40
C ARG A 101 17.47 7.85 1.17
N LEU A 102 16.23 7.53 0.83
CA LEU A 102 15.53 8.07 -0.33
C LEU A 102 14.80 9.39 -0.04
N ASP A 103 14.55 9.70 1.24
CA ASP A 103 13.72 10.85 1.65
C ASP A 103 14.51 12.16 1.75
N THR A 104 14.86 12.72 0.60
CA THR A 104 15.63 13.97 0.49
C THR A 104 14.89 15.19 1.03
N GLU A 105 13.56 15.20 0.96
CA GLU A 105 12.71 16.36 1.27
C GLU A 105 11.79 16.16 2.48
N GLY A 106 11.86 15.02 3.18
CA GLY A 106 10.96 14.71 4.30
C GLY A 106 9.57 14.22 3.86
N LEU A 107 9.32 14.16 2.55
CA LEU A 107 8.07 13.74 1.94
C LEU A 107 7.74 12.29 2.29
N LEU A 108 8.66 11.34 2.08
CA LEU A 108 8.41 9.92 2.30
C LEU A 108 8.17 9.63 3.78
N ARG A 109 8.94 10.23 4.69
CA ARG A 109 8.70 10.08 6.13
C ARG A 109 7.35 10.65 6.54
N THR A 110 6.96 11.79 5.98
CA THR A 110 5.65 12.38 6.25
C THR A 110 4.57 11.44 5.74
N SER A 111 4.66 10.98 4.49
CA SER A 111 3.71 10.04 3.89
C SER A 111 3.56 8.74 4.67
N PHE A 112 4.61 8.27 5.35
CA PHE A 112 4.61 7.01 6.10
C PHE A 112 3.97 7.10 7.49
N GLN A 113 3.55 8.28 7.95
CA GLN A 113 3.01 8.48 9.30
C GLN A 113 1.71 7.67 9.55
N GLN A 114 1.53 7.23 10.80
CA GLN A 114 0.35 6.46 11.23
C GLN A 114 -0.98 7.19 11.05
N LYS A 115 -0.98 8.53 11.06
CA LYS A 115 -2.20 9.32 10.87
C LYS A 115 -2.90 9.05 9.53
N TYR A 116 -2.20 8.47 8.56
CA TYR A 116 -2.74 8.09 7.25
C TYR A 116 -3.28 6.66 7.20
N GLU A 117 -3.06 5.81 8.22
CA GLU A 117 -3.45 4.39 8.15
C GLU A 117 -4.95 4.21 7.95
N LEU A 118 -5.78 4.95 8.69
CA LEU A 118 -7.23 4.89 8.52
C LEU A 118 -7.66 5.28 7.09
N SER A 119 -7.06 6.33 6.53
CA SER A 119 -7.33 6.76 5.16
C SER A 119 -6.87 5.72 4.14
N ARG A 120 -5.76 5.00 4.40
CA ARG A 120 -5.27 3.90 3.54
C ARG A 120 -6.22 2.71 3.60
N GLU A 121 -6.62 2.28 4.80
CA GLU A 121 -7.60 1.20 4.99
C GLU A 121 -8.90 1.52 4.26
N LEU A 122 -9.42 2.73 4.44
CA LEU A 122 -10.62 3.18 3.74
C LEU A 122 -10.43 3.12 2.22
N LEU A 123 -9.31 3.62 1.70
CA LEU A 123 -9.03 3.62 0.27
C LEU A 123 -8.96 2.19 -0.29
N GLU A 124 -8.33 1.25 0.42
CA GLU A 124 -8.29 -0.16 0.02
C GLU A 124 -9.71 -0.73 -0.09
N VAL A 125 -10.54 -0.53 0.93
CA VAL A 125 -11.91 -1.06 0.98
C VAL A 125 -12.77 -0.50 -0.16
N VAL A 126 -12.63 0.79 -0.50
CA VAL A 126 -13.42 1.40 -1.59
C VAL A 126 -12.90 1.07 -2.98
N THR A 127 -11.61 0.80 -3.13
CA THR A 127 -10.99 0.47 -4.42
C THR A 127 -11.02 -1.02 -4.74
N GLN A 128 -11.37 -1.88 -3.77
CA GLN A 128 -11.59 -3.30 -4.04
C GLN A 128 -12.63 -3.52 -5.17
N PRO A 129 -12.58 -4.65 -5.89
CA PRO A 129 -13.54 -4.94 -6.95
C PRO A 129 -14.97 -5.09 -6.42
N TRP A 130 -15.97 -4.92 -7.27
CA TRP A 130 -17.38 -4.87 -6.86
C TRP A 130 -17.86 -6.13 -6.12
N ASN A 131 -17.26 -7.29 -6.37
CA ASN A 131 -17.58 -8.57 -5.74
C ASN A 131 -16.99 -8.76 -4.33
N ALA A 132 -16.10 -7.88 -3.86
CA ALA A 132 -15.56 -7.89 -2.50
C ALA A 132 -16.55 -7.28 -1.48
N THR A 133 -17.78 -7.80 -1.43
CA THR A 133 -18.83 -7.27 -0.54
C THR A 133 -18.64 -7.68 0.92
N PHE A 134 -17.99 -8.82 1.17
CA PHE A 134 -17.78 -9.34 2.53
C PHE A 134 -16.74 -8.51 3.28
N GLU A 135 -15.60 -8.23 2.64
CA GLU A 135 -14.50 -7.44 3.20
C GLU A 135 -14.93 -5.99 3.51
N ARG A 136 -15.79 -5.42 2.65
CA ARG A 136 -16.40 -4.11 2.91
C ARG A 136 -17.32 -4.13 4.12
N GLN A 137 -18.13 -5.19 4.29
CA GLN A 137 -19.02 -5.33 5.43
C GLN A 137 -18.23 -5.51 6.74
N GLU A 138 -17.20 -6.35 6.73
CA GLU A 138 -16.31 -6.55 7.89
C GLU A 138 -15.64 -5.24 8.34
N TRP A 139 -15.18 -4.42 7.39
CA TRP A 139 -14.64 -3.11 7.71
C TRP A 139 -15.69 -2.20 8.36
N LEU A 140 -16.91 -2.16 7.84
CA LEU A 140 -17.98 -1.33 8.42
C LEU A 140 -18.37 -1.79 9.82
N ASP A 141 -18.41 -3.09 10.05
CA ASP A 141 -18.76 -3.65 11.35
C ASP A 141 -17.68 -3.33 12.41
N LYS A 142 -16.42 -3.14 12.00
CA LYS A 142 -15.30 -2.74 12.86
C LYS A 142 -15.35 -1.25 13.26
N TRP A 143 -15.96 -0.40 12.43
CA TRP A 143 -15.87 1.06 12.56
C TRP A 143 -17.24 1.76 12.79
N ASN A 144 -18.34 1.01 12.86
CA ASN A 144 -19.64 1.44 13.38
C ASN A 144 -19.74 1.20 14.89
#